data_AF-A0A1G7G992-F1
#
_entry.id   AF-A0A1G7G992-F1
#
_cell.length_a   1.000
_cell.length_b   1.000
_cell.length_c   1.000
_cell.angle_alpha   90.00
_cell.angle_beta   90.00
_cell.angle_gamma   90.00
#
_symmetry.space_group_name_H-M   'P 1'
#
loop_
_entity.id
_entity.type
_entity.pdbx_description
1 polymer ?
#
loop_
_entity_poly.entity_id
_entity_poly.type
_entity_poly.pdbx_seq_one_letter_code
_entity_poly.pdbx_strand_id
1 'polypeptide(L)'
;MASIWEWANPRKFMAWTDRALPVLSVVSACIFVIGLVWGFFFTPDDYRQGATVKIFYLHVPSAMMAINIWGMMLVASLIWIVRRHHVSALAAKSAAAIGMTMTLIALVTGAIWGKPMWGTYWEWDPRLTSFLILLLFYIGYMALWEAIENPDTAADLTSVLCLVGSVFALLSRYAVNFWNQGLHQGASLSLDAQENVADVYWYPALVAIAGFILLFVTLVLLRTRTEIRARRLHALDMRERVQGQ
;
A
#
# COMPACT_ATOMS: atom_id res chain seq x y z
N MET A 1 -6.84 26.12 -16.16
CA MET A 1 -6.70 24.75 -15.61
C MET A 1 -6.07 24.88 -14.23
N ALA A 2 -6.69 24.34 -13.19
CA ALA A 2 -6.11 24.38 -11.84
C ALA A 2 -4.80 23.59 -11.82
N SER A 3 -3.75 24.15 -11.22
CA SER A 3 -2.46 23.46 -11.12
C SER A 3 -2.51 22.44 -9.99
N ILE A 4 -1.94 21.24 -10.19
CA ILE A 4 -1.85 20.21 -9.14
C ILE A 4 -1.14 20.71 -7.88
N TRP A 5 -0.26 21.71 -8.04
CA TRP A 5 0.47 22.37 -6.95
C TRP A 5 -0.43 23.16 -6.00
N GLU A 6 -1.68 23.45 -6.37
CA GLU A 6 -2.61 24.12 -5.46
C GLU A 6 -2.94 23.29 -4.22
N TRP A 7 -2.84 21.96 -4.31
CA TRP A 7 -3.05 21.04 -3.19
C TRP A 7 -1.85 20.97 -2.24
N ALA A 8 -0.76 21.70 -2.53
CA ALA A 8 0.29 22.01 -1.56
C ALA A 8 -0.25 22.80 -0.38
N ASN A 9 -1.29 23.61 -0.62
CA ASN A 9 -1.97 24.33 0.43
C ASN A 9 -2.86 23.36 1.23
N PRO A 10 -2.56 23.11 2.52
CA PRO A 10 -3.34 22.17 3.33
C PRO A 10 -4.83 22.54 3.38
N ARG A 11 -5.19 23.83 3.32
CA ARG A 11 -6.60 24.25 3.32
C ARG A 11 -7.34 23.79 2.06
N LYS A 12 -6.71 23.92 0.88
CA LYS A 12 -7.31 23.49 -0.39
C LYS A 12 -7.45 21.97 -0.43
N PHE A 13 -6.42 21.25 0.02
CA PHE A 13 -6.46 19.79 0.15
C PHE A 13 -7.58 19.34 1.10
N MET A 14 -7.69 19.95 2.28
CA MET A 14 -8.73 19.64 3.27
C MET A 14 -10.14 19.91 2.71
N ALA A 15 -10.37 21.05 2.04
CA ALA A 15 -11.68 21.39 1.49
C ALA A 15 -12.14 20.47 0.36
N TRP A 16 -11.22 20.02 -0.50
CA TRP A 16 -11.52 19.04 -1.54
C TRP A 16 -11.81 17.66 -0.93
N THR A 17 -10.92 17.19 -0.05
CA THR A 17 -11.09 15.88 0.59
C THR A 17 -12.30 15.80 1.53
N ASP A 18 -12.76 16.91 2.11
CA ASP A 18 -13.98 16.98 2.93
C ASP A 18 -15.21 16.47 2.16
N ARG A 19 -15.31 16.84 0.87
CA ARG A 19 -16.44 16.47 0.01
C ARG A 19 -16.25 15.09 -0.61
N ALA A 20 -15.01 14.76 -0.98
CA ALA A 20 -14.71 13.50 -1.66
C ALA A 20 -14.79 12.29 -0.73
N LEU A 21 -14.34 12.43 0.52
CA LEU A 21 -14.18 11.29 1.43
C LEU A 21 -15.46 10.50 1.72
N PRO A 22 -16.61 11.11 2.07
CA PRO A 22 -17.81 10.34 2.37
C PRO A 22 -18.24 9.44 1.21
N VAL A 23 -18.19 9.96 -0.02
CA VAL A 23 -18.52 9.21 -1.23
C VAL A 23 -17.49 8.12 -1.48
N LEU A 24 -16.20 8.45 -1.41
CA LEU A 24 -15.12 7.48 -1.57
C LEU A 24 -15.19 6.36 -0.54
N SER A 25 -15.54 6.66 0.72
CA SER A 25 -15.68 5.67 1.78
C SER A 25 -16.81 4.68 1.50
N VAL A 26 -17.98 5.16 1.07
CA VAL A 26 -19.11 4.28 0.73
C VAL A 26 -18.78 3.44 -0.49
N VAL A 27 -18.30 4.07 -1.57
CA VAL A 27 -17.95 3.36 -2.82
C VAL A 27 -16.85 2.34 -2.56
N SER A 28 -15.81 2.71 -1.82
CA SER A 28 -14.72 1.81 -1.43
C SER A 28 -15.23 0.61 -0.65
N ALA A 29 -16.06 0.83 0.38
CA ALA A 29 -16.61 -0.25 1.19
C ALA A 29 -17.47 -1.20 0.36
N CYS A 30 -18.34 -0.67 -0.51
CA CYS A 30 -19.18 -1.48 -1.39
C CYS A 30 -18.34 -2.33 -2.34
N ILE A 31 -17.42 -1.73 -3.10
CA ILE A 31 -16.63 -2.46 -4.10
C ILE A 31 -15.69 -3.48 -3.43
N PHE A 32 -15.08 -3.12 -2.29
CA PHE A 32 -14.25 -4.04 -1.52
C PHE A 32 -15.03 -5.27 -1.05
N VAL A 33 -16.22 -5.07 -0.46
CA VAL A 33 -17.08 -6.18 -0.01
C VAL A 33 -17.56 -7.01 -1.19
N ILE A 34 -18.01 -6.38 -2.28
CA ILE A 34 -18.46 -7.09 -3.49
C ILE A 34 -17.33 -7.96 -4.06
N GLY A 35 -16.12 -7.41 -4.21
CA GLY A 35 -14.97 -8.15 -4.74
C GLY A 35 -14.62 -9.37 -3.90
N LEU A 36 -14.55 -9.21 -2.58
CA LEU A 36 -14.26 -10.32 -1.67
C LEU A 36 -15.39 -11.36 -1.62
N VAL A 37 -16.65 -10.93 -1.55
CA VAL A 37 -17.80 -11.85 -1.49
C VAL A 37 -17.92 -12.63 -2.80
N TRP A 38 -17.78 -11.96 -3.94
CA TRP A 38 -17.80 -12.61 -5.25
C TRP A 38 -16.68 -13.64 -5.34
N GLY A 39 -15.43 -13.22 -5.06
CA GLY A 39 -14.28 -14.11 -5.08
C GLY A 39 -14.42 -15.32 -4.16
N PHE A 40 -14.87 -15.13 -2.92
CA PHE A 40 -14.85 -16.21 -1.93
C PHE A 40 -16.03 -17.18 -2.06
N PHE A 41 -17.22 -16.69 -2.39
CA PHE A 41 -18.44 -17.49 -2.35
C PHE A 41 -18.98 -17.88 -3.73
N PHE A 42 -18.65 -17.13 -4.78
CA PHE A 42 -19.25 -17.29 -6.10
C PHE A 42 -18.26 -17.75 -7.18
N THR A 43 -17.02 -18.08 -6.84
CA THR A 43 -16.11 -18.77 -7.76
C THR A 43 -15.96 -20.24 -7.41
N PRO A 44 -15.89 -21.12 -8.42
CA PRO A 44 -15.71 -22.55 -8.20
C PRO A 44 -14.35 -22.85 -7.57
N ASP A 45 -14.23 -24.03 -6.97
CA ASP A 45 -12.95 -24.54 -6.53
C ASP A 45 -12.09 -24.91 -7.74
N ASP A 46 -10.78 -24.64 -7.66
CA ASP A 46 -9.87 -24.94 -8.75
C ASP A 46 -9.53 -26.43 -8.80
N TYR A 47 -9.34 -26.97 -10.01
CA TYR A 47 -9.02 -28.40 -10.18
C TYR A 47 -7.70 -28.80 -9.50
N ARG A 48 -6.70 -27.90 -9.46
CA ARG A 48 -5.39 -28.16 -8.83
C ARG A 48 -5.32 -27.66 -7.39
N GLN A 49 -5.92 -26.49 -7.12
CA GLN A 49 -5.78 -25.81 -5.83
C GLN A 49 -6.97 -26.02 -4.89
N GLY A 50 -8.07 -26.62 -5.37
CA GLY A 50 -9.32 -26.74 -4.63
C GLY A 50 -9.82 -25.38 -4.13
N ALA A 51 -10.38 -25.36 -2.92
CA ALA A 51 -10.87 -24.14 -2.27
C ALA A 51 -9.76 -23.12 -1.94
N THR A 52 -8.48 -23.52 -1.95
CA THR A 52 -7.38 -22.60 -1.59
C THR A 52 -7.16 -21.50 -2.63
N VAL A 53 -7.66 -21.69 -3.87
CA VAL A 53 -7.71 -20.64 -4.90
C VAL A 53 -8.42 -19.38 -4.39
N LYS A 54 -9.33 -19.49 -3.44
CA LYS A 54 -10.07 -18.35 -2.88
C LYS A 54 -9.17 -17.38 -2.10
N ILE A 55 -8.01 -17.82 -1.63
CA ILE A 55 -7.00 -16.94 -0.99
C ILE A 55 -6.49 -15.89 -1.98
N PHE A 56 -6.49 -16.20 -3.29
CA PHE A 56 -6.11 -15.29 -4.38
C PHE A 56 -6.72 -13.89 -4.26
N TYR A 57 -8.02 -13.82 -3.97
CA TYR A 57 -8.77 -12.55 -3.92
C TYR A 57 -8.40 -11.64 -2.76
N LEU A 58 -7.74 -12.18 -1.73
CA LEU A 58 -7.19 -11.42 -0.62
C LEU A 58 -5.69 -11.19 -0.80
N HIS A 59 -4.96 -12.27 -1.11
CA HIS A 59 -3.50 -12.26 -1.20
C HIS A 59 -2.99 -11.35 -2.32
N VAL A 60 -3.47 -11.54 -3.56
CA VAL A 60 -2.92 -10.84 -4.72
C VAL A 60 -3.16 -9.34 -4.66
N PRO A 61 -4.38 -8.84 -4.37
CA PRO A 61 -4.60 -7.42 -4.19
C PRO A 61 -3.73 -6.84 -3.06
N SER A 62 -3.59 -7.55 -1.93
CA SER A 62 -2.74 -7.09 -0.82
C SER A 62 -1.25 -7.01 -1.22
N ALA A 63 -0.73 -8.02 -1.91
CA ALA A 63 0.64 -8.04 -2.38
C ALA A 63 0.91 -6.93 -3.41
N MET A 64 -0.03 -6.72 -4.33
CA MET A 64 0.01 -5.60 -5.28
C MET A 64 0.01 -4.25 -4.55
N MET A 65 -0.87 -4.06 -3.57
CA MET A 65 -0.93 -2.81 -2.82
C MET A 65 0.36 -2.57 -2.03
N ALA A 66 0.91 -3.58 -1.36
CA ALA A 66 2.17 -3.46 -0.62
C ALA A 66 3.32 -2.88 -1.46
N ILE A 67 3.44 -3.32 -2.72
CA ILE A 67 4.47 -2.85 -3.66
C ILE A 67 4.12 -1.47 -4.23
N ASN A 68 2.88 -1.26 -4.68
CA ASN A 68 2.48 0.00 -5.31
C ASN A 68 2.43 1.17 -4.32
N ILE A 69 2.16 0.91 -3.04
CA ILE A 69 2.20 1.92 -1.98
C ILE A 69 3.63 2.48 -1.83
N TRP A 70 4.68 1.66 -1.95
CA TRP A 70 6.05 2.16 -2.02
C TRP A 70 6.28 3.09 -3.22
N GLY A 71 5.72 2.75 -4.39
CA GLY A 71 5.78 3.62 -5.56
C GLY A 71 5.12 4.98 -5.32
N MET A 72 3.96 5.00 -4.67
CA MET A 72 3.29 6.25 -4.28
C MET A 72 4.12 7.04 -3.25
N MET A 73 4.64 6.36 -2.22
CA MET A 73 5.51 6.97 -1.21
C MET A 73 6.78 7.56 -1.82
N LEU A 74 7.40 6.87 -2.78
CA LEU A 74 8.56 7.36 -3.52
C LEU A 74 8.24 8.67 -4.24
N VAL A 75 7.15 8.71 -5.01
CA VAL A 75 6.74 9.93 -5.72
C VAL A 75 6.49 11.07 -4.74
N ALA A 76 5.78 10.79 -3.64
CA ALA A 76 5.49 11.79 -2.62
C ALA A 76 6.75 12.31 -1.89
N SER A 77 7.72 11.43 -1.65
CA SER A 77 9.05 11.75 -1.09
C SER A 77 9.92 12.53 -2.07
N LEU A 78 9.89 12.22 -3.37
CA LEU A 78 10.60 13.01 -4.39
C LEU A 78 10.01 14.43 -4.50
N ILE A 79 8.69 14.55 -4.45
CA ILE A 79 8.01 15.85 -4.42
C ILE A 79 8.44 16.64 -3.17
N TRP A 80 8.59 15.97 -2.02
CA TRP A 80 9.11 16.61 -0.81
C TRP A 80 10.56 17.11 -1.01
N ILE A 81 11.46 16.26 -1.48
CA ILE A 81 12.88 16.61 -1.68
C ILE A 81 13.03 17.79 -2.65
N VAL A 82 12.31 17.77 -3.78
CA VAL A 82 12.47 18.77 -4.86
C VAL A 82 11.72 20.06 -4.58
N ARG A 83 10.51 20.00 -3.99
CA ARG A 83 9.60 21.15 -3.87
C ARG A 83 9.27 21.54 -2.43
N ARG A 84 9.73 20.78 -1.42
CA ARG A 84 9.40 21.00 0.00
C ARG A 84 7.89 21.07 0.27
N HIS A 85 7.15 20.21 -0.41
CA HIS A 85 5.69 20.18 -0.35
C HIS A 85 5.21 19.35 0.86
N HIS A 86 4.89 20.01 1.99
CA HIS A 86 4.59 19.30 3.24
C HIS A 86 3.44 18.28 3.15
N VAL A 87 2.40 18.54 2.34
CA VAL A 87 1.29 17.59 2.18
C VAL A 87 1.75 16.27 1.53
N SER A 88 2.80 16.28 0.71
CA SER A 88 3.31 15.04 0.08
C SER A 88 4.08 14.21 1.10
N ALA A 89 4.92 14.85 1.93
CA ALA A 89 5.58 14.18 3.05
C ALA A 89 4.56 13.53 4.00
N LEU A 90 3.47 14.24 4.32
CA LEU A 90 2.39 13.70 5.15
C LEU A 90 1.60 12.58 4.47
N ALA A 91 1.42 12.65 3.15
CA ALA A 91 0.80 11.57 2.39
C ALA A 91 1.66 10.30 2.41
N ALA A 92 2.99 10.43 2.26
CA ALA A 92 3.92 9.31 2.40
C ALA A 92 3.89 8.72 3.81
N LYS A 93 3.95 9.56 4.85
CA LYS A 93 3.77 9.16 6.27
C LYS A 93 2.48 8.36 6.48
N SER A 94 1.40 8.87 5.90
CA SER A 94 0.06 8.28 5.99
C SER A 94 -0.05 6.95 5.25
N ALA A 95 0.66 6.77 4.14
CA ALA A 95 0.63 5.54 3.37
C ALA A 95 1.38 4.38 4.06
N ALA A 96 2.42 4.67 4.83
CA ALA A 96 3.32 3.65 5.40
C ALA A 96 2.61 2.56 6.24
N ALA A 97 1.72 2.92 7.17
CA ALA A 97 1.01 1.92 7.99
C ALA A 97 0.03 1.07 7.18
N ILE A 98 -0.55 1.65 6.12
CA ILE A 98 -1.44 0.91 5.21
C ILE A 98 -0.60 -0.10 4.41
N GLY A 99 0.53 0.34 3.86
CA GLY A 99 1.48 -0.53 3.15
C GLY A 99 2.03 -1.65 4.02
N MET A 100 2.40 -1.36 5.27
CA MET A 100 2.79 -2.37 6.26
C MET A 100 1.70 -3.42 6.47
N THR A 101 0.45 -2.98 6.64
CA THR A 101 -0.71 -3.86 6.83
C THR A 101 -0.93 -4.76 5.61
N MET A 102 -0.86 -4.19 4.40
CA MET A 102 -0.98 -4.95 3.15
C MET A 102 0.14 -5.97 3.00
N THR A 103 1.37 -5.62 3.43
CA THR A 103 2.53 -6.51 3.41
C THR A 103 2.34 -7.67 4.38
N LEU A 104 1.85 -7.40 5.61
CA LEU A 104 1.52 -8.44 6.59
C LEU A 104 0.44 -9.40 6.10
N ILE A 105 -0.66 -8.85 5.54
CA ILE A 105 -1.72 -9.68 4.95
C ILE A 105 -1.15 -10.57 3.85
N ALA A 106 -0.35 -10.01 2.94
CA ALA A 106 0.26 -10.77 1.85
C ALA A 106 1.24 -11.85 2.34
N LEU A 107 2.09 -11.58 3.34
CA LEU A 107 2.99 -12.58 3.93
C LEU A 107 2.24 -13.72 4.60
N VAL A 108 1.24 -13.40 5.44
CA VAL A 108 0.46 -14.40 6.17
C VAL A 108 -0.37 -15.26 5.20
N THR A 109 -1.13 -14.61 4.32
CA THR A 109 -1.95 -15.33 3.34
C THR A 109 -1.11 -16.08 2.32
N GLY A 110 0.05 -15.55 1.95
CA GLY A 110 1.00 -16.20 1.06
C GLY A 110 1.59 -17.46 1.69
N ALA A 111 1.95 -17.42 2.98
CA ALA A 111 2.40 -18.61 3.71
C ALA A 111 1.30 -19.68 3.78
N ILE A 112 0.06 -19.28 4.13
CA ILE A 112 -1.08 -20.19 4.20
C ILE A 112 -1.37 -20.84 2.84
N TRP A 113 -1.26 -20.07 1.75
CA TRP A 113 -1.45 -20.57 0.39
C TRP A 113 -0.26 -21.42 -0.09
N GLY A 114 0.96 -21.09 0.31
CA GLY A 114 2.17 -21.84 -0.03
C GLY A 114 2.17 -23.26 0.55
N LYS A 115 1.63 -23.47 1.75
CA LYS A 115 1.64 -24.79 2.40
C LYS A 115 1.03 -25.93 1.56
N PRO A 116 -0.21 -25.81 1.03
CA PRO A 116 -0.78 -26.83 0.16
C PRO A 116 -0.11 -26.89 -1.23
N MET A 117 0.41 -25.77 -1.73
CA MET A 117 0.99 -25.70 -3.08
C MET A 117 2.41 -26.24 -3.17
N TRP A 118 3.20 -26.05 -2.10
CA TRP A 118 4.65 -26.28 -2.07
C TRP A 118 5.09 -27.22 -0.94
N GLY A 119 4.18 -27.61 -0.04
CA GLY A 119 4.49 -28.42 1.13
C GLY A 119 5.12 -27.65 2.30
N THR A 120 5.42 -26.35 2.13
CA THR A 120 6.04 -25.48 3.15
C THR A 120 5.34 -24.12 3.23
N TYR A 121 5.40 -23.48 4.42
CA TYR A 121 4.88 -22.12 4.63
C TYR A 121 5.85 -21.03 4.16
N TRP A 122 7.13 -21.38 3.99
CA TRP A 122 8.18 -20.42 3.68
C TRP A 122 9.29 -21.09 2.87
N GLU A 123 9.86 -20.32 1.95
CA GLU A 123 11.06 -20.63 1.19
C GLU A 123 11.94 -19.38 1.18
N TRP A 124 13.25 -19.54 1.26
CA TRP A 124 14.18 -18.40 1.28
C TRP A 124 14.53 -17.92 -0.13
N ASP A 125 13.52 -17.82 -0.99
CA ASP A 125 13.69 -17.33 -2.35
C ASP A 125 13.80 -15.80 -2.39
N PRO A 126 14.38 -15.22 -3.47
CA PRO A 126 14.59 -13.77 -3.55
C PRO A 126 13.29 -12.96 -3.52
N ARG A 127 12.16 -13.48 -4.02
CA ARG A 127 10.86 -12.79 -3.99
C ARG A 127 10.30 -12.74 -2.57
N LEU A 128 10.23 -13.87 -1.87
CA LEU A 128 9.75 -13.91 -0.48
C LEU A 128 10.64 -13.11 0.46
N THR A 129 11.96 -13.29 0.34
CA THR A 129 12.94 -12.60 1.18
C THR A 129 12.87 -11.09 1.00
N SER A 130 12.78 -10.60 -0.24
CA SER A 130 12.64 -9.16 -0.49
C SER A 130 11.32 -8.60 -0.02
N PHE A 131 10.24 -9.39 -0.04
CA PHE A 131 8.94 -8.99 0.49
C PHE A 131 8.92 -8.95 2.03
N LEU A 132 9.67 -9.83 2.70
CA LEU A 132 9.93 -9.72 4.15
C LEU A 132 10.77 -8.49 4.48
N ILE A 133 11.83 -8.22 3.69
CA ILE A 133 12.63 -6.99 3.85
C ILE A 133 11.73 -5.76 3.64
N LEU A 134 10.81 -5.79 2.68
CA LEU A 134 9.84 -4.71 2.45
C LEU A 134 9.01 -4.39 3.70
N LEU A 135 8.58 -5.42 4.45
CA LEU A 135 7.88 -5.25 5.72
C LEU A 135 8.77 -4.51 6.74
N LEU A 136 10.02 -4.93 6.88
CA LEU A 136 10.98 -4.30 7.79
C LEU A 136 11.26 -2.84 7.41
N PHE A 137 11.31 -2.53 6.11
CA PHE A 137 11.44 -1.16 5.63
C PHE A 137 10.21 -0.30 5.97
N TYR A 138 8.99 -0.84 5.90
CA TYR A 138 7.80 -0.12 6.35
C TYR A 138 7.85 0.20 7.85
N ILE A 139 8.27 -0.78 8.66
CA ILE A 139 8.46 -0.60 10.11
C ILE A 139 9.53 0.46 10.38
N GLY A 140 10.69 0.37 9.72
CA GLY A 140 11.78 1.33 9.85
C GLY A 140 11.37 2.74 9.42
N TYR A 141 10.59 2.87 8.34
CA TYR A 141 10.05 4.14 7.89
C TYR A 141 9.14 4.79 8.94
N MET A 142 8.24 4.00 9.54
CA MET A 142 7.37 4.49 10.62
C MET A 142 8.18 4.84 11.87
N ALA A 143 9.15 4.01 12.25
CA ALA A 143 10.01 4.26 13.40
C ALA A 143 10.82 5.56 13.28
N LEU A 144 11.31 5.89 12.07
CA LEU A 144 12.00 7.17 11.83
C LEU A 144 11.08 8.39 12.04
N TRP A 145 9.81 8.29 11.65
CA TRP A 145 8.85 9.37 11.90
C TRP A 145 8.54 9.58 13.38
N GLU A 146 8.65 8.53 14.20
CA GLU A 146 8.44 8.61 15.65
C GLU A 146 9.72 9.00 16.40
N ALA A 147 10.90 8.61 15.91
CA ALA A 147 12.17 8.84 16.59
C ALA A 147 12.76 10.24 16.38
N ILE A 148 12.40 10.92 15.29
CA ILE A 148 12.97 12.22 14.93
C ILE A 148 12.02 13.35 15.31
N GLU A 149 12.44 14.18 16.27
CA GLU A 149 11.62 15.27 16.81
C GLU A 149 11.30 16.35 15.76
N ASN A 150 12.30 16.73 14.93
CA ASN A 150 12.09 17.72 13.88
C ASN A 150 11.32 17.10 12.70
N PRO A 151 10.08 17.55 12.39
CA PRO A 151 9.25 16.91 11.38
C PRO A 151 9.78 17.01 9.95
N ASP A 152 10.59 18.04 9.65
CA ASP A 152 11.19 18.22 8.33
C ASP A 152 12.45 17.36 8.19
N THR A 153 13.24 17.21 9.25
CA THR A 153 14.34 16.24 9.30
C THR A 153 13.81 14.81 9.19
N ALA A 154 12.71 14.48 9.88
CA ALA A 154 12.03 13.20 9.75
C ALA A 154 11.58 12.96 8.30
N ALA A 155 10.98 13.97 7.65
CA ALA A 155 10.58 13.90 6.25
C ALA A 155 11.77 13.69 5.30
N ASP A 156 12.92 14.32 5.56
CA ASP A 156 14.14 14.16 4.76
C ASP A 156 14.70 12.74 4.86
N LEU A 157 14.94 12.25 6.08
CA LEU A 157 15.50 10.93 6.32
C LEU A 157 14.59 9.82 5.78
N THR A 158 13.29 9.93 6.04
CA THR A 158 12.31 8.95 5.56
C THR A 158 12.13 9.01 4.04
N SER A 159 12.31 10.18 3.42
CA SER A 159 12.32 10.28 1.96
C SER A 159 13.51 9.59 1.34
N VAL A 160 14.72 9.70 1.93
CA VAL A 160 15.88 8.92 1.50
C VAL A 160 15.63 7.41 1.68
N LEU A 161 15.03 7.01 2.81
CA LEU A 161 14.67 5.61 3.03
C LEU A 161 13.68 5.11 1.97
N CYS A 162 12.72 5.93 1.52
CA CYS A 162 11.81 5.59 0.42
C CYS A 162 12.54 5.25 -0.87
N LEU A 163 13.61 5.97 -1.22
CA LEU A 163 14.40 5.66 -2.42
C LEU A 163 14.98 4.25 -2.32
N VAL A 164 15.56 3.90 -1.17
CA VAL A 164 16.14 2.56 -0.94
C VAL A 164 15.08 1.47 -0.87
N GLY A 165 14.00 1.69 -0.11
CA GLY A 165 12.89 0.74 0.02
C GLY A 165 12.19 0.43 -1.30
N SER A 166 12.11 1.41 -2.20
CA SER A 166 11.53 1.23 -3.54
C SER A 166 12.33 0.26 -4.42
N VAL A 167 13.65 0.15 -4.21
CA VAL A 167 14.47 -0.86 -4.89
C VAL A 167 14.03 -2.26 -4.47
N PHE A 168 13.78 -2.49 -3.18
CA PHE A 168 13.26 -3.76 -2.69
C PHE A 168 11.83 -4.03 -3.15
N ALA A 169 10.98 -2.99 -3.26
CA ALA A 169 9.64 -3.12 -3.82
C ALA A 169 9.71 -3.64 -5.28
N LEU A 170 10.57 -3.06 -6.11
CA LEU A 170 10.82 -3.52 -7.48
C LEU A 170 11.41 -4.93 -7.53
N LEU A 171 12.40 -5.20 -6.67
CA LEU A 171 13.04 -6.52 -6.59
C LEU A 171 12.00 -7.59 -6.24
N SER A 172 11.11 -7.35 -5.28
CA SER A 172 10.07 -8.32 -4.91
C SER A 172 9.11 -8.66 -6.05
N ARG A 173 8.80 -7.68 -6.92
CA ARG A 173 7.94 -7.90 -8.09
C ARG A 173 8.66 -8.73 -9.16
N TYR A 174 9.88 -8.33 -9.49
CA TYR A 174 10.60 -8.81 -10.67
C TYR A 174 11.66 -9.86 -10.38
N ALA A 175 11.88 -10.24 -9.11
CA ALA A 175 12.91 -11.20 -8.69
C ALA A 175 12.94 -12.49 -9.54
N VAL A 176 11.77 -13.04 -9.87
CA VAL A 176 11.64 -14.26 -10.68
C VAL A 176 12.19 -14.12 -12.10
N ASN A 177 12.25 -12.90 -12.64
CA ASN A 177 12.83 -12.63 -13.96
C ASN A 177 14.37 -12.56 -13.94
N PHE A 178 14.96 -12.37 -12.75
CA PHE A 178 16.40 -12.25 -12.56
C PHE A 178 17.02 -13.53 -12.00
N TRP A 179 16.27 -14.29 -11.19
CA TRP A 179 16.72 -15.54 -10.58
C TRP A 179 15.73 -16.67 -10.86
N ASN A 180 16.24 -17.74 -11.47
CA ASN A 180 15.55 -19.03 -11.62
C ASN A 180 15.61 -19.84 -10.31
N GLN A 181 15.39 -19.19 -9.16
CA GLN A 181 15.39 -19.79 -7.83
C GLN A 181 14.04 -19.54 -7.15
N GLY A 182 13.48 -20.59 -6.54
CA GLY A 182 12.23 -20.53 -5.79
C GLY A 182 11.09 -21.32 -6.44
N LEU A 183 9.97 -21.40 -5.72
CA LEU A 183 8.78 -22.16 -6.10
C LEU A 183 7.68 -21.28 -6.71
N HIS A 184 7.96 -19.98 -6.82
CA HIS A 184 7.03 -18.98 -7.33
C HIS A 184 6.80 -19.15 -8.82
N GLN A 185 5.51 -19.25 -9.18
CA GLN A 185 5.06 -19.26 -10.57
C GLN A 185 5.16 -17.84 -11.17
N GLY A 186 5.01 -17.75 -12.49
CA GLY A 186 4.86 -16.48 -13.22
C GLY A 186 3.70 -15.63 -12.71
N ALA A 187 3.58 -14.39 -13.21
CA ALA A 187 2.54 -13.47 -12.74
C ALA A 187 1.13 -14.03 -13.06
N SER A 188 0.31 -14.26 -12.03
CA SER A 188 -1.08 -14.75 -12.19
C SER A 188 -2.00 -13.78 -12.94
N LEU A 189 -1.59 -12.50 -13.06
CA LEU A 189 -2.29 -11.47 -13.82
C LEU A 189 -1.34 -10.98 -14.93
N SER A 190 -1.28 -11.73 -16.02
CA SER A 190 -0.53 -11.38 -17.23
C SER A 190 -1.40 -10.56 -18.19
N LEU A 191 -0.82 -9.95 -19.22
CA LEU A 191 -1.62 -9.46 -20.37
C LEU A 191 -1.64 -10.48 -21.51
N ASP A 192 -0.87 -11.56 -21.36
CA ASP A 192 -0.85 -12.70 -22.27
C ASP A 192 -2.03 -13.64 -21.95
N ALA A 193 -2.88 -13.89 -22.95
CA ALA A 193 -4.03 -14.77 -22.83
C ALA A 193 -3.66 -16.23 -22.52
N GLN A 194 -2.43 -16.66 -22.80
CA GLN A 194 -1.94 -18.01 -22.47
C GLN A 194 -1.47 -18.15 -21.02
N GLU A 195 -1.07 -17.04 -20.38
CA GLU A 195 -0.54 -17.00 -19.01
C GLU A 195 -1.56 -16.47 -17.99
N ASN A 196 -2.76 -16.11 -18.44
CA ASN A 196 -3.80 -15.54 -17.59
C ASN A 196 -4.66 -16.60 -16.89
N VAL A 197 -5.08 -16.28 -15.66
CA VAL A 197 -6.10 -17.05 -14.96
C VAL A 197 -7.41 -17.03 -15.74
N ALA A 198 -8.15 -18.15 -15.71
CA ALA A 198 -9.43 -18.27 -16.40
C ALA A 198 -10.41 -17.16 -15.97
N ASP A 199 -11.28 -16.74 -16.90
CA ASP A 199 -12.21 -15.62 -16.73
C ASP A 199 -13.05 -15.68 -15.44
N VAL A 200 -13.43 -16.90 -15.03
CA VAL A 200 -14.19 -17.15 -13.80
C VAL A 200 -13.46 -16.68 -12.53
N TYR A 201 -12.13 -16.65 -12.54
CA TYR A 201 -11.29 -16.12 -11.46
C TYR A 201 -10.84 -14.69 -11.73
N TRP A 202 -10.66 -14.33 -13.00
CA TRP A 202 -10.16 -13.02 -13.41
C TRP A 202 -11.10 -11.86 -13.05
N TYR A 203 -12.39 -11.94 -13.43
CA TYR A 203 -13.32 -10.83 -13.20
C TYR A 203 -13.52 -10.50 -11.71
N PRO A 204 -13.74 -11.49 -10.81
CA PRO A 204 -13.85 -11.21 -9.39
C PRO A 204 -12.56 -10.64 -8.80
N ALA A 205 -11.40 -11.08 -9.30
CA ALA A 205 -10.11 -10.53 -8.90
C ALA A 205 -9.94 -9.06 -9.31
N LEU A 206 -10.38 -8.65 -10.49
CA LEU A 206 -10.38 -7.24 -10.89
C LEU A 206 -11.24 -6.38 -9.97
N VAL A 207 -12.42 -6.85 -9.58
CA VAL A 207 -13.29 -6.14 -8.63
C VAL A 207 -12.64 -6.06 -7.25
N ALA A 208 -12.00 -7.14 -6.78
CA ALA A 208 -11.24 -7.12 -5.54
C ALA A 208 -10.08 -6.11 -5.61
N ILE A 209 -9.26 -6.13 -6.66
CA ILE A 209 -8.15 -5.18 -6.87
C ILE A 209 -8.67 -3.74 -6.84
N ALA A 210 -9.76 -3.44 -7.57
CA ALA A 210 -10.37 -2.11 -7.55
C ALA A 210 -10.83 -1.72 -6.14
N GLY A 211 -11.42 -2.65 -5.39
CA GLY A 211 -11.81 -2.45 -3.99
C GLY A 211 -10.63 -2.11 -3.08
N PHE A 212 -9.52 -2.85 -3.19
CA PHE A 212 -8.29 -2.59 -2.41
C PHE A 212 -7.64 -1.24 -2.78
N ILE A 213 -7.62 -0.87 -4.06
CA ILE A 213 -7.12 0.43 -4.51
C ILE A 213 -7.98 1.56 -3.92
N LEU A 214 -9.31 1.46 -4.03
CA LEU A 214 -10.23 2.46 -3.48
C LEU A 214 -10.13 2.54 -1.95
N LEU A 215 -9.93 1.40 -1.28
CA LEU A 215 -9.70 1.34 0.16
C LEU A 215 -8.41 2.07 0.52
N PHE A 216 -7.31 1.81 -0.16
CA PHE A 216 -6.06 2.52 0.05
C PHE A 216 -6.22 4.03 -0.16
N VAL A 217 -6.83 4.47 -1.28
CA VAL A 217 -7.06 5.89 -1.56
C VAL A 217 -7.89 6.53 -0.46
N THR A 218 -8.96 5.88 0.00
CA THR A 218 -9.80 6.39 1.08
C THR A 218 -9.00 6.52 2.39
N LEU A 219 -8.28 5.47 2.79
CA LEU A 219 -7.52 5.43 4.03
C LEU A 219 -6.36 6.43 4.02
N VAL A 220 -5.62 6.56 2.91
CA VAL A 220 -4.49 7.49 2.83
C VAL A 220 -4.96 8.94 2.86
N LEU A 221 -6.08 9.27 2.20
CA LEU A 221 -6.68 10.60 2.29
C LEU A 221 -7.15 10.91 3.71
N LEU A 222 -7.85 9.97 4.35
CA LEU A 222 -8.31 10.12 5.74
C LEU A 222 -7.13 10.33 6.70
N ARG A 223 -6.10 9.49 6.63
CA ARG A 223 -4.93 9.58 7.50
C ARG A 223 -4.09 10.83 7.23
N THR A 224 -3.94 11.26 5.97
CA THR A 224 -3.25 12.52 5.62
C THR A 224 -3.94 13.73 6.24
N ARG A 225 -5.28 13.76 6.23
CA ARG A 225 -6.03 14.84 6.89
C ARG A 225 -5.85 14.82 8.41
N THR A 226 -5.82 13.63 9.01
CA THR A 226 -5.54 13.48 10.44
C THR A 226 -4.15 14.01 10.78
N GLU A 227 -3.13 13.72 9.98
CA GLU A 227 -1.77 14.26 10.15
C GLU A 227 -1.71 15.79 10.00
N ILE A 228 -2.42 16.35 9.00
CA ILE A 228 -2.52 17.81 8.83
C ILE A 228 -3.17 18.47 10.05
N ARG A 229 -4.25 17.87 10.58
CA ARG A 229 -4.93 18.35 11.79
C ARG A 229 -4.03 18.24 13.02
N ALA A 230 -3.34 17.11 13.20
CA ALA A 230 -2.42 16.89 14.30
C ALA A 230 -1.28 17.93 14.32
N ARG A 231 -0.64 18.19 13.17
CA ARG A 231 0.39 19.24 13.06
C ARG A 231 -0.16 20.64 13.41
N ARG A 232 -1.39 20.94 12.99
CA ARG A 232 -2.02 22.23 13.29
C ARG A 232 -2.33 22.39 14.78
N LEU A 233 -2.84 21.33 15.44
CA LEU A 233 -3.10 21.33 16.88
C LEU A 233 -1.79 21.56 17.65
N HIS A 234 -0.74 20.79 17.35
CA HIS A 234 0.57 20.98 17.99
C HIS A 234 1.12 22.41 17.83
N ALA A 235 0.96 23.02 16.66
CA ALA A 235 1.38 24.41 16.43
C ALA A 235 0.56 25.44 17.23
N LEU A 236 -0.73 25.16 17.49
CA LEU A 236 -1.58 26.02 18.33
C LEU A 236 -1.20 25.88 19.81
N ASP A 237 -1.03 24.64 20.30
CA ASP A 237 -0.61 24.36 21.68
C ASP A 237 0.71 25.06 22.02
N MET A 238 1.69 25.02 21.10
CA MET A 238 2.96 25.72 21.28
C MET A 238 2.81 27.25 21.32
N ARG A 239 1.85 27.83 20.61
CA ARG A 239 1.57 29.27 20.65
C ARG A 239 0.89 29.66 21.95
N GLU A 240 -0.08 28.88 22.42
CA GLU A 240 -0.76 29.12 23.69
C GLU A 240 0.23 29.08 24.86
N ARG A 241 1.15 28.11 24.88
CA ARG A 241 2.21 28.02 25.90
C ARG A 241 3.13 29.25 25.95
N VAL A 242 3.41 29.85 24.79
CA VAL A 242 4.25 31.06 24.69
C VAL A 242 3.46 32.32 25.09
N GLN A 243 2.14 32.36 24.85
CA GLN A 243 1.29 33.50 25.21
C GLN A 243 0.81 33.49 26.67
N GLY A 244 0.79 32.32 27.31
CA GLY A 244 0.45 32.15 28.73
C GLY A 244 1.62 32.35 29.70
N GLN A 245 2.83 32.65 29.19
CA GLN A 245 4.01 33.06 29.95
C GLN A 245 4.19 34.57 29.84
#